data_AF-A0A9P8LFM5-F1
#
_entry.id   AF-A0A9P8LFM5-F1
#
_cell.length_a   1.000
_cell.length_b   1.000
_cell.length_c   1.000
_cell.angle_alpha   90.00
_cell.angle_beta   90.00
_cell.angle_gamma   90.00
#
_symmetry.space_group_name_H-M   'P 1'
#
loop_
_entity.id
_entity.type
_entity.pdbx_description
1 polymer ?
#
loop_
_entity_poly.entity_id
_entity_poly.type
_entity_poly.pdbx_seq_one_letter_code
_entity_poly.pdbx_strand_id
1 'polypeptide(L)'
;MHYSMLTHTLLASLTLFTTLTTAFPYHLLDPRELAIPGPPSDPPKAATGDGIGPYGNESAGVTDYAAWAEYETIAETAASIGLVHAAAHLEHYLGNTGSDYNDSPETMMNDLPKFRDAAKALAQNEAAAAWNRILDASGELAFSSTWSGFYAEKDQSMDWYYSVGGFSFAVTGVVSKNGQSGSLRYKIHVFDRYNWDDGKSTTIGPFTFYDRDLGSLHLKGLAREYIVRGSGGVNTVTDFKATTVIPPPSTGGRS
;
A
#
# COMPACT_ATOMS: atom_id res chain seq x y z
N MET A 1 9.06 -61.19 92.37
CA MET A 1 9.33 -59.80 92.83
C MET A 1 8.98 -58.85 91.69
N HIS A 2 8.28 -57.76 92.01
CA HIS A 2 8.05 -56.51 91.23
C HIS A 2 7.52 -56.51 89.77
N TYR A 3 6.53 -55.62 89.55
CA TYR A 3 6.30 -54.66 88.43
C TYR A 3 7.18 -54.80 87.15
N SER A 4 6.75 -54.55 85.91
CA SER A 4 5.70 -53.68 85.33
C SER A 4 5.60 -53.97 83.80
N MET A 5 4.77 -53.41 82.91
CA MET A 5 3.63 -52.46 82.93
C MET A 5 2.79 -52.66 81.63
N LEU A 6 1.70 -51.93 81.41
CA LEU A 6 1.09 -51.76 80.09
C LEU A 6 1.82 -50.67 79.27
N THR A 7 1.94 -50.86 77.95
CA THR A 7 1.99 -49.75 76.97
C THR A 7 1.21 -50.12 75.72
N HIS A 8 0.22 -49.30 75.35
CA HIS A 8 -0.42 -49.36 74.03
C HIS A 8 0.49 -48.67 73.01
N THR A 9 0.61 -49.22 71.81
CA THR A 9 1.24 -48.53 70.67
C THR A 9 0.18 -48.25 69.62
N LEU A 10 -0.10 -46.96 69.39
CA LEU A 10 -1.08 -46.49 68.42
C LEU A 10 -0.47 -46.56 67.01
N LEU A 11 -1.18 -47.16 66.05
CA LEU A 11 -0.76 -47.13 64.64
C LEU A 11 -1.05 -45.74 64.04
N ALA A 12 -0.01 -45.01 63.64
CA ALA A 12 -0.13 -43.77 62.88
C ALA A 12 0.21 -44.02 61.41
N SER A 13 -0.82 -44.07 60.55
CA SER A 13 -0.65 -44.23 59.10
C SER A 13 -0.15 -42.93 58.47
N LEU A 14 1.11 -42.89 58.04
CA LEU A 14 1.69 -41.75 57.34
C LEU A 14 1.57 -41.94 55.81
N THR A 15 0.51 -41.41 55.21
CA THR A 15 0.36 -41.37 53.74
C THR A 15 1.25 -40.29 53.14
N LEU A 16 2.33 -40.68 52.46
CA LEU A 16 3.13 -39.79 51.62
C LEU A 16 2.31 -39.34 50.40
N PHE A 17 1.92 -38.07 50.36
CA PHE A 17 1.49 -37.43 49.13
C PHE A 17 2.73 -37.02 48.32
N THR A 18 3.09 -37.82 47.31
CA THR A 18 4.03 -37.39 46.27
C THR A 18 3.29 -36.50 45.27
N THR A 19 3.51 -35.19 45.34
CA THR A 19 3.04 -34.25 44.32
C THR A 19 3.83 -34.45 43.03
N LEU A 20 3.23 -35.17 42.08
CA LEU A 20 3.77 -35.30 40.74
C LEU A 20 3.60 -33.95 40.02
N THR A 21 4.60 -33.08 40.10
CA THR A 21 4.65 -31.84 39.33
C THR A 21 4.85 -32.18 37.85
N THR A 22 3.74 -32.38 37.14
CA THR A 22 3.72 -32.38 35.68
C THR A 22 4.16 -30.99 35.22
N ALA A 23 5.44 -30.85 34.90
CA ALA A 23 5.94 -29.71 34.15
C ALA A 23 5.24 -29.73 32.79
N PHE A 24 4.18 -28.92 32.67
CA PHE A 24 3.62 -28.61 31.37
C PHE A 24 4.78 -28.05 30.53
N PRO A 25 5.08 -28.62 29.35
CA PRO A 25 5.91 -27.88 28.42
C PRO A 25 5.15 -26.60 28.12
N TYR A 26 5.72 -25.47 28.55
CA TYR A 26 5.40 -24.21 27.92
C TYR A 26 5.80 -24.39 26.45
N HIS A 27 4.83 -24.80 25.63
CA HIS A 27 4.87 -24.49 24.22
C HIS A 27 5.06 -22.99 24.16
N LEU A 28 6.29 -22.58 23.86
CA LEU A 28 6.59 -21.22 23.45
C LEU A 28 5.57 -20.91 22.37
N LEU A 29 4.68 -19.96 22.68
CA LEU A 29 3.82 -19.39 21.66
C LEU A 29 4.76 -18.92 20.57
N ASP A 30 4.69 -19.58 19.43
CA ASP A 30 5.37 -19.16 18.21
C ASP A 30 5.05 -17.68 18.04
N PRO A 31 6.03 -16.77 18.21
CA PRO A 31 5.76 -15.35 18.20
C PRO A 31 5.46 -15.00 16.75
N ARG A 32 4.16 -15.03 16.42
CA ARG A 32 3.65 -14.74 15.07
C ARG A 32 4.31 -13.46 14.59
N GLU A 33 5.20 -13.64 13.61
CA GLU A 33 5.99 -12.58 12.99
C GLU A 33 5.08 -11.38 12.71
N LEU A 34 5.49 -10.19 13.17
CA LEU A 34 4.63 -9.02 13.13
C LEU A 34 4.22 -8.73 11.67
N ALA A 35 2.91 -8.60 11.46
CA ALA A 35 2.36 -8.36 10.14
C ALA A 35 2.72 -6.95 9.65
N ILE A 36 3.03 -6.83 8.36
CA ILE A 36 3.19 -5.52 7.72
C ILE A 36 1.83 -4.82 7.73
N PRO A 37 1.72 -3.55 8.19
CA PRO A 37 0.47 -2.82 8.14
C PRO A 37 -0.11 -2.73 6.73
N GLY A 38 -1.44 -2.59 6.63
CA GLY A 38 -2.07 -2.11 5.40
C GLY A 38 -1.64 -0.67 5.07
N PRO A 39 -2.00 -0.14 3.89
CA PRO A 39 -1.73 1.25 3.55
C PRO A 39 -2.26 2.20 4.63
N PRO A 40 -1.63 3.38 4.83
CA PRO A 40 -2.20 4.42 5.68
C PRO A 40 -3.57 4.86 5.14
N SER A 41 -4.40 5.44 6.01
CA SER A 41 -5.67 6.06 5.60
C SER A 41 -5.46 7.05 4.46
N ASP A 42 -6.40 7.09 3.52
CA ASP A 42 -6.38 8.00 2.36
C ASP A 42 -5.98 9.44 2.74
N PRO A 43 -5.25 10.15 1.88
CA PRO A 43 -5.08 11.59 2.03
C PRO A 43 -6.46 12.26 2.20
N PRO A 44 -6.61 13.33 3.00
CA PRO A 44 -7.90 14.03 3.09
C PRO A 44 -8.36 14.54 1.71
N LYS A 45 -9.69 14.59 1.48
CA LYS A 45 -10.29 15.30 0.34
C LYS A 45 -9.98 16.80 0.49
N ALA A 46 -9.57 17.48 -0.57
CA ALA A 46 -9.42 18.92 -0.51
C ALA A 46 -10.79 19.57 -0.27
N ALA A 47 -10.84 20.68 0.47
CA ALA A 47 -12.10 21.36 0.77
C ALA A 47 -12.78 21.98 -0.47
N THR A 48 -12.01 22.22 -1.53
CA THR A 48 -12.39 22.79 -2.82
C THR A 48 -11.38 22.33 -3.88
N GLY A 49 -11.81 22.09 -5.12
CA GLY A 49 -10.90 21.68 -6.20
C GLY A 49 -10.38 20.25 -6.03
N ASP A 50 -11.31 19.32 -5.91
CA ASP A 50 -11.06 17.87 -5.90
C ASP A 50 -12.23 17.27 -6.72
N GLY A 51 -12.11 17.38 -8.04
CA GLY A 51 -13.12 17.02 -9.03
C GLY A 51 -14.10 18.14 -9.38
N ILE A 52 -14.71 18.01 -10.57
CA ILE A 52 -15.55 19.02 -11.22
C ILE A 52 -16.86 19.31 -10.48
N GLY A 53 -17.38 18.34 -9.72
CA GLY A 53 -18.67 18.43 -9.04
C GLY A 53 -19.33 17.06 -8.81
N PRO A 54 -20.60 17.03 -8.38
CA PRO A 54 -21.30 15.77 -8.10
C PRO A 54 -21.70 15.04 -9.38
N TYR A 55 -21.35 13.76 -9.47
CA TYR A 55 -21.75 12.82 -10.52
C TYR A 55 -23.24 12.88 -10.88
N GLY A 56 -23.55 12.98 -12.18
CA GLY A 56 -24.92 12.85 -12.70
C GLY A 56 -25.89 13.96 -12.25
N ASN A 57 -25.40 15.15 -11.90
CA ASN A 57 -26.22 16.31 -11.53
C ASN A 57 -26.77 17.09 -12.74
N GLU A 58 -26.21 16.88 -13.94
CA GLU A 58 -26.65 17.45 -15.21
C GLU A 58 -27.27 16.37 -16.11
N SER A 59 -28.05 16.81 -17.11
CA SER A 59 -28.66 15.90 -18.10
C SER A 59 -27.80 15.80 -19.36
N ALA A 60 -27.46 14.58 -19.77
CA ALA A 60 -26.80 14.31 -21.05
C ALA A 60 -27.72 14.58 -22.26
N GLY A 61 -27.21 15.30 -23.25
CA GLY A 61 -27.77 15.44 -24.60
C GLY A 61 -27.02 14.62 -25.64
N VAL A 62 -27.51 14.60 -26.88
CA VAL A 62 -26.95 13.80 -27.98
C VAL A 62 -25.48 14.13 -28.31
N THR A 63 -25.06 15.38 -28.10
CA THR A 63 -23.67 15.83 -28.28
C THR A 63 -22.72 15.25 -27.23
N ASP A 64 -23.23 14.96 -26.03
CA ASP A 64 -22.42 14.45 -24.91
C ASP A 64 -22.14 12.95 -25.09
N TYR A 65 -23.10 12.20 -25.62
CA TYR A 65 -22.87 10.82 -26.09
C TYR A 65 -21.92 10.75 -27.28
N ALA A 66 -21.93 11.76 -28.17
CA ALA A 66 -20.95 11.85 -29.26
C ALA A 66 -19.53 12.13 -28.72
N ALA A 67 -19.39 13.04 -27.76
CA ALA A 67 -18.11 13.30 -27.09
C ALA A 67 -17.60 12.07 -26.32
N TRP A 68 -18.47 11.35 -25.61
CA TRP A 68 -18.13 10.08 -24.95
C TRP A 68 -17.57 9.05 -25.95
N ALA A 69 -18.22 8.88 -27.11
CA ALA A 69 -17.77 7.95 -28.16
C ALA A 69 -16.46 8.41 -28.85
N GLU A 70 -16.21 9.71 -28.92
CA GLU A 70 -14.91 10.26 -29.36
C GLU A 70 -13.80 9.88 -28.36
N TYR A 71 -14.05 10.01 -27.06
CA TYR A 71 -13.07 9.61 -26.03
C TYR A 71 -12.80 8.10 -25.97
N GLU A 72 -13.80 7.25 -26.21
CA GLU A 72 -13.59 5.79 -26.41
C GLU A 72 -12.63 5.53 -27.58
N THR A 73 -12.89 6.15 -28.75
CA THR A 73 -12.05 6.03 -29.95
C THR A 73 -10.61 6.52 -29.69
N ILE A 74 -10.48 7.57 -28.87
CA ILE A 74 -9.19 8.11 -28.43
C ILE A 74 -8.46 7.14 -27.51
N ALA A 75 -9.15 6.44 -26.60
CA ALA A 75 -8.54 5.43 -25.73
C ALA A 75 -8.00 4.23 -26.54
N GLU A 76 -8.79 3.69 -27.47
CA GLU A 76 -8.34 2.67 -28.42
C GLU A 76 -7.09 3.13 -29.19
N THR A 77 -7.08 4.39 -29.65
CA THR A 77 -5.96 4.98 -30.37
C THR A 77 -4.72 5.14 -29.48
N ALA A 78 -4.87 5.55 -28.22
CA ALA A 78 -3.80 5.68 -27.25
C ALA A 78 -3.12 4.32 -26.98
N ALA A 79 -3.90 3.25 -26.79
CA ALA A 79 -3.38 1.89 -26.66
C ALA A 79 -2.57 1.48 -27.90
N SER A 80 -3.05 1.81 -29.11
CA SER A 80 -2.37 1.45 -30.37
C SER A 80 -0.99 2.10 -30.57
N ILE A 81 -0.73 3.24 -29.91
CA ILE A 81 0.56 3.95 -29.96
C ILE A 81 1.44 3.69 -28.72
N GLY A 82 1.06 2.74 -27.87
CA GLY A 82 1.83 2.34 -26.69
C GLY A 82 1.57 3.16 -25.42
N LEU A 83 0.48 3.92 -25.35
CA LEU A 83 -0.01 4.58 -24.14
C LEU A 83 -1.07 3.69 -23.48
N VAL A 84 -0.65 2.50 -23.02
CA VAL A 84 -1.54 1.43 -22.58
C VAL A 84 -2.15 1.68 -21.21
N HIS A 85 -1.42 2.33 -20.31
CA HIS A 85 -1.94 2.74 -19.00
C HIS A 85 -2.89 3.93 -19.14
N ALA A 86 -2.56 4.93 -19.96
CA ALA A 86 -3.43 6.07 -20.23
C ALA A 86 -4.76 5.64 -20.88
N ALA A 87 -4.70 4.71 -21.85
CA ALA A 87 -5.89 4.11 -22.44
C ALA A 87 -6.75 3.39 -21.38
N ALA A 88 -6.18 2.48 -20.59
CA ALA A 88 -6.92 1.71 -19.60
C ALA A 88 -7.55 2.57 -18.49
N HIS A 89 -6.88 3.65 -18.06
CA HIS A 89 -7.44 4.62 -17.10
C HIS A 89 -8.59 5.45 -17.70
N LEU A 90 -8.52 5.79 -19.00
CA LEU A 90 -9.58 6.49 -19.72
C LEU A 90 -10.78 5.56 -20.00
N GLU A 91 -10.56 4.32 -20.46
CA GLU A 91 -11.59 3.29 -20.61
C GLU A 91 -12.34 3.03 -19.29
N HIS A 92 -11.62 2.94 -18.17
CA HIS A 92 -12.24 2.74 -16.85
C HIS A 92 -13.09 3.94 -16.40
N TYR A 93 -12.63 5.16 -16.71
CA TYR A 93 -13.38 6.40 -16.47
C TYR A 93 -14.69 6.42 -17.28
N LEU A 94 -14.61 6.17 -18.59
CA LEU A 94 -15.73 6.18 -19.54
C LEU A 94 -16.70 5.00 -19.32
N GLY A 95 -16.20 3.88 -18.79
CA GLY A 95 -16.99 2.74 -18.31
C GLY A 95 -17.91 3.06 -17.12
N ASN A 96 -17.79 4.27 -16.55
CA ASN A 96 -18.81 4.92 -15.72
C ASN A 96 -19.16 4.20 -14.39
N THR A 97 -18.33 3.25 -13.96
CA THR A 97 -18.58 2.46 -12.74
C THR A 97 -18.32 3.28 -11.47
N GLY A 98 -17.26 4.10 -11.47
CA GLY A 98 -16.72 4.75 -10.26
C GLY A 98 -16.13 3.76 -9.25
N SER A 99 -15.81 2.54 -9.69
CA SER A 99 -15.11 1.55 -8.85
C SER A 99 -13.62 1.86 -8.78
N ASP A 100 -12.96 1.49 -7.68
CA ASP A 100 -11.52 1.69 -7.52
C ASP A 100 -10.74 0.97 -8.64
N TYR A 101 -9.73 1.64 -9.19
CA TYR A 101 -8.78 1.07 -10.16
C TYR A 101 -7.51 0.61 -9.44
N ASN A 102 -7.00 -0.58 -9.77
CA ASN A 102 -5.81 -1.13 -9.11
C ASN A 102 -4.56 -1.02 -9.99
N ASP A 103 -3.69 -0.06 -9.70
CA ASP A 103 -2.33 -0.01 -10.25
C ASP A 103 -1.36 -0.91 -9.49
N SER A 104 -0.36 -1.44 -10.18
CA SER A 104 0.76 -2.17 -9.58
C SER A 104 1.92 -1.22 -9.30
N PRO A 105 2.33 -1.01 -8.03
CA PRO A 105 3.52 -0.24 -7.71
C PRO A 105 4.79 -0.82 -8.35
N GLU A 106 4.85 -2.14 -8.57
CA GLU A 106 5.96 -2.78 -9.29
C GLU A 106 6.06 -2.32 -10.74
N THR A 107 4.94 -2.29 -11.47
CA THR A 107 4.89 -1.80 -12.86
C THR A 107 5.24 -0.31 -12.90
N MET A 108 4.62 0.50 -12.05
CA MET A 108 4.93 1.93 -11.95
C MET A 108 6.43 2.17 -11.64
N MET A 109 7.03 1.40 -10.73
CA MET A 109 8.47 1.50 -10.42
C MET A 109 9.39 0.92 -11.50
N ASN A 110 8.90 0.03 -12.36
CA ASN A 110 9.62 -0.44 -13.53
C ASN A 110 9.79 0.69 -14.55
N ASP A 111 8.68 1.39 -14.81
CA ASP A 111 8.58 2.38 -15.88
C ASP A 111 8.98 3.79 -15.42
N LEU A 112 8.95 4.05 -14.11
CA LEU A 112 9.39 5.29 -13.46
C LEU A 112 10.56 5.00 -12.49
N PRO A 113 11.81 4.87 -12.97
CA PRO A 113 12.96 4.64 -12.10
C PRO A 113 13.15 5.68 -11.00
N LYS A 114 12.80 6.96 -11.25
CA LYS A 114 12.84 8.02 -10.23
C LYS A 114 11.81 7.80 -9.10
N PHE A 115 10.65 7.20 -9.42
CA PHE A 115 9.67 6.80 -8.39
C PHE A 115 10.23 5.65 -7.55
N ARG A 116 10.85 4.64 -8.20
CA ARG A 116 11.53 3.53 -7.50
C ARG A 116 12.59 4.02 -6.53
N ASP A 117 13.40 5.01 -6.92
CA ASP A 117 14.40 5.64 -6.04
C ASP A 117 13.76 6.45 -4.90
N ALA A 118 12.67 7.17 -5.15
CA ALA A 118 11.92 7.89 -4.11
C ALA A 118 11.29 6.94 -3.08
N ALA A 119 10.66 5.85 -3.54
CA ALA A 119 10.07 4.82 -2.70
C ALA A 119 11.15 4.08 -1.88
N LYS A 120 12.31 3.79 -2.48
CA LYS A 120 13.49 3.26 -1.78
C LYS A 120 13.97 4.19 -0.66
N ALA A 121 14.11 5.49 -0.96
CA ALA A 121 14.57 6.48 0.02
C ALA A 121 13.62 6.59 1.21
N LEU A 122 12.30 6.64 0.95
CA LEU A 122 11.28 6.65 1.99
C LEU A 122 11.33 5.37 2.85
N ALA A 123 11.39 4.19 2.22
CA ALA A 123 11.49 2.91 2.92
C ALA A 123 12.73 2.83 3.83
N GLN A 124 13.88 3.31 3.35
CA GLN A 124 15.12 3.30 4.12
C GLN A 124 15.05 4.24 5.34
N ASN A 125 14.48 5.44 5.17
CA ASN A 125 14.35 6.43 6.23
C ASN A 125 13.41 5.93 7.35
N GLU A 126 12.24 5.42 6.98
CA GLU A 126 11.26 4.89 7.94
C GLU A 126 11.77 3.64 8.66
N ALA A 127 12.44 2.73 7.94
CA ALA A 127 13.06 1.55 8.56
C ALA A 127 14.20 1.91 9.52
N ALA A 128 15.03 2.91 9.19
CA ALA A 128 16.06 3.40 10.10
C ALA A 128 15.47 4.07 11.35
N ALA A 129 14.38 4.84 11.21
CA ALA A 129 13.65 5.43 12.33
C ALA A 129 13.00 4.35 13.22
N ALA A 130 12.40 3.32 12.62
CA ALA A 130 11.83 2.18 13.35
C ALA A 130 12.92 1.38 14.09
N TRP A 131 14.04 1.05 13.44
CA TRP A 131 15.18 0.36 14.06
C TRP A 131 15.67 1.07 15.33
N ASN A 132 15.86 2.39 15.27
CA ASN A 132 16.37 3.19 16.38
C ASN A 132 15.39 3.31 17.56
N ARG A 133 14.12 2.95 17.37
CA ARG A 133 13.10 2.89 18.44
C ARG A 133 13.07 1.54 19.16
N ILE A 134 13.72 0.50 18.64
CA ILE A 134 13.87 -0.79 19.32
C ILE A 134 15.05 -0.69 20.29
N LEU A 135 14.76 -0.32 21.54
CA LEU A 135 15.76 -0.05 22.58
C LEU A 135 16.49 -1.32 23.03
N ASP A 136 15.75 -2.42 23.20
CA ASP A 136 16.30 -3.70 23.65
C ASP A 136 17.23 -4.34 22.61
N ALA A 137 18.00 -5.34 23.04
CA ALA A 137 18.86 -6.12 22.16
C ALA A 137 18.08 -6.85 21.05
N SER A 138 16.81 -7.16 21.27
CA SER A 138 15.92 -7.82 20.31
C SER A 138 14.50 -7.27 20.38
N GLY A 139 13.79 -7.26 19.26
CA GLY A 139 12.38 -6.87 19.20
C GLY A 139 11.91 -6.62 17.77
N GLU A 140 10.60 -6.40 17.59
CA GLU A 140 10.01 -6.04 16.30
C GLU A 140 9.24 -4.72 16.44
N LEU A 141 9.26 -3.90 15.38
CA LEU A 141 8.46 -2.68 15.31
C LEU A 141 7.88 -2.49 13.90
N ALA A 142 6.56 -2.40 13.83
CA ALA A 142 5.85 -2.00 12.62
C ALA A 142 5.90 -0.48 12.42
N PHE A 143 5.92 -0.05 11.17
CA PHE A 143 5.87 1.35 10.77
C PHE A 143 4.95 1.56 9.57
N SER A 144 4.47 2.80 9.43
CA SER A 144 3.76 3.31 8.26
C SER A 144 4.20 4.75 8.07
N SER A 145 4.66 5.10 6.87
CA SER A 145 4.90 6.49 6.50
C SER A 145 3.58 7.26 6.38
N THR A 146 3.67 8.58 6.28
CA THR A 146 2.61 9.38 5.64
C THR A 146 2.67 9.20 4.12
N TRP A 147 1.62 9.63 3.42
CA TRP A 147 1.65 9.77 1.97
C TRP A 147 2.68 10.83 1.55
N SER A 148 3.40 10.55 0.47
CA SER A 148 4.34 11.44 -0.22
C SER A 148 3.92 11.59 -1.67
N GLY A 149 4.05 12.77 -2.25
CA GLY A 149 3.72 13.00 -3.66
C GLY A 149 4.84 12.57 -4.61
N PHE A 150 4.48 12.04 -5.77
CA PHE A 150 5.33 11.86 -6.93
C PHE A 150 4.61 12.40 -8.18
N TYR A 151 5.36 12.84 -9.19
CA TYR A 151 4.82 13.26 -10.48
C TYR A 151 5.59 12.57 -11.60
N ALA A 152 4.89 11.74 -12.38
CA ALA A 152 5.41 11.14 -13.60
C ALA A 152 5.53 12.23 -14.66
N GLU A 153 6.75 12.61 -15.03
CA GLU A 153 7.01 13.59 -16.09
C GLU A 153 6.93 12.94 -17.48
N LYS A 154 6.58 13.72 -18.51
CA LYS A 154 6.53 13.25 -19.91
C LYS A 154 7.85 12.65 -20.40
N ASP A 155 8.98 13.14 -19.90
CA ASP A 155 10.33 12.66 -20.25
C ASP A 155 10.71 11.33 -19.57
N GLN A 156 9.96 10.92 -18.55
CA GLN A 156 10.13 9.66 -17.83
C GLN A 156 9.19 8.58 -18.39
N SER A 157 7.91 8.90 -18.52
CA SER A 157 6.94 8.07 -19.25
C SER A 157 5.78 8.93 -19.70
N MET A 158 5.55 9.02 -21.01
CA MET A 158 4.33 9.63 -21.55
C MET A 158 3.08 8.88 -21.11
N ASP A 159 3.16 7.55 -20.95
CA ASP A 159 2.02 6.72 -20.58
C ASP A 159 1.57 7.02 -19.15
N TRP A 160 2.49 6.96 -18.17
CA TRP A 160 2.18 7.30 -16.78
C TRP A 160 1.92 8.79 -16.54
N TYR A 161 2.45 9.68 -17.39
CA TYR A 161 2.06 11.10 -17.39
C TYR A 161 0.60 11.30 -17.80
N TYR A 162 0.12 10.57 -18.82
CA TYR A 162 -1.23 10.71 -19.35
C TYR A 162 -2.28 9.80 -18.69
N SER A 163 -1.88 8.80 -17.89
CA SER A 163 -2.79 8.08 -16.99
C SER A 163 -3.07 8.90 -15.73
N VAL A 164 -2.17 8.85 -14.74
CA VAL A 164 -2.36 9.51 -13.43
C VAL A 164 -1.57 10.81 -13.29
N GLY A 165 -0.41 10.92 -13.95
CA GLY A 165 0.50 12.06 -13.82
C GLY A 165 1.03 12.23 -12.40
N GLY A 166 0.30 12.95 -11.55
CA GLY A 166 0.59 13.07 -10.13
C GLY A 166 -0.08 11.97 -9.32
N PHE A 167 0.64 11.37 -8.38
CA PHE A 167 0.06 10.37 -7.47
C PHE A 167 0.74 10.42 -6.10
N SER A 168 0.07 9.86 -5.10
CA SER A 168 0.62 9.68 -3.76
C SER A 168 1.19 8.28 -3.59
N PHE A 169 2.29 8.14 -2.84
CA PHE A 169 2.86 6.86 -2.44
C PHE A 169 3.18 6.82 -0.95
N ALA A 170 3.17 5.63 -0.37
CA ALA A 170 3.52 5.38 1.03
C ALA A 170 4.25 4.06 1.20
N VAL A 171 4.97 3.90 2.32
CA VAL A 171 5.65 2.66 2.69
C VAL A 171 5.17 2.19 4.05
N THR A 172 4.80 0.93 4.15
CA THR A 172 4.60 0.25 5.43
C THR A 172 5.57 -0.91 5.59
N GLY A 173 5.90 -1.27 6.82
CA GLY A 173 6.84 -2.35 7.04
C GLY A 173 6.96 -2.77 8.49
N VAL A 174 7.84 -3.75 8.70
CA VAL A 174 8.29 -4.24 9.99
C VAL A 174 9.79 -4.33 9.96
N VAL A 175 10.41 -3.78 11.00
CA VAL A 175 11.81 -4.00 11.33
C VAL A 175 11.88 -4.99 12.48
N SER A 176 12.65 -6.06 12.32
CA SER A 176 12.96 -7.02 13.36
C SER A 176 14.45 -6.92 13.69
N LYS A 177 14.79 -6.84 14.97
CA LYS A 177 16.16 -6.68 15.50
C LYS A 177 16.53 -7.90 16.34
N ASN A 178 17.74 -8.42 16.15
CA ASN A 178 18.30 -9.51 16.95
C ASN A 178 19.82 -9.28 17.16
N GLY A 179 20.16 -8.59 18.24
CA GLY A 179 21.52 -8.14 18.53
C GLY A 179 21.92 -6.91 17.70
N GLN A 180 22.91 -7.09 16.82
CA GLN A 180 23.50 -6.00 16.02
C GLN A 180 22.90 -5.89 14.60
N SER A 181 22.12 -6.87 14.17
CA SER A 181 21.47 -6.96 12.86
C SER A 181 20.07 -7.57 12.99
N GLY A 182 19.36 -7.71 11.88
CA GLY A 182 18.05 -8.33 11.84
C GLY A 182 17.47 -8.32 10.43
N SER A 183 16.18 -8.01 10.31
CA SER A 183 15.50 -7.96 9.02
C SER A 183 14.60 -6.74 8.87
N LEU A 184 14.32 -6.40 7.62
CA LEU A 184 13.30 -5.45 7.23
C LEU A 184 12.38 -6.13 6.20
N ARG A 185 11.08 -6.08 6.43
CA ARG A 185 10.05 -6.42 5.44
C ARG A 185 9.17 -5.20 5.19
N TYR A 186 8.95 -4.83 3.93
CA TYR A 186 8.15 -3.64 3.60
C TYR A 186 7.33 -3.79 2.31
N LYS A 187 6.25 -3.02 2.22
CA LYS A 187 5.38 -2.89 1.05
C LYS A 187 5.34 -1.42 0.62
N ILE A 188 5.14 -1.20 -0.67
CA ILE A 188 4.90 0.12 -1.26
C ILE A 188 3.44 0.19 -1.68
N HIS A 189 2.82 1.33 -1.42
CA HIS A 189 1.44 1.62 -1.73
C HIS A 189 1.38 2.84 -2.63
N VAL A 190 0.41 2.87 -3.54
CA VAL A 190 0.05 4.06 -4.31
C VAL A 190 -1.42 4.40 -4.10
N PHE A 191 -1.74 5.68 -4.21
CA PHE A 191 -3.08 6.24 -4.11
C PHE A 191 -3.17 7.45 -5.03
N ASP A 192 -4.28 7.57 -5.76
CA ASP A 192 -4.66 8.85 -6.38
C ASP A 192 -6.19 9.01 -6.44
N ARG A 193 -6.66 10.24 -6.61
CA ARG A 193 -8.05 10.54 -6.97
C ARG A 193 -8.10 10.89 -8.46
N TYR A 194 -8.58 9.95 -9.27
CA TYR A 194 -8.79 10.17 -10.69
C TYR A 194 -10.01 11.08 -10.88
N ASN A 195 -9.74 12.39 -10.82
CA ASN A 195 -10.70 13.47 -10.89
C ASN A 195 -10.32 14.44 -12.01
N TRP A 196 -11.29 15.21 -12.50
CA TRP A 196 -11.06 16.21 -13.54
C TRP A 196 -11.47 17.58 -13.00
N ASP A 197 -10.55 18.55 -13.00
CA ASP A 197 -10.83 19.92 -12.56
C ASP A 197 -11.01 20.85 -13.78
N ASP A 198 -11.80 21.92 -13.65
CA ASP A 198 -11.89 22.92 -14.71
C ASP A 198 -10.58 23.72 -14.87
N GLY A 199 -10.28 24.15 -16.11
CA GLY A 199 -9.19 25.10 -16.41
C GLY A 199 -7.84 24.52 -16.83
N LYS A 200 -7.72 23.20 -17.05
CA LYS A 200 -6.54 22.55 -17.63
C LYS A 200 -6.85 21.97 -19.02
N SER A 201 -5.80 21.72 -19.80
CA SER A 201 -5.89 21.04 -21.09
C SER A 201 -4.57 20.35 -21.42
N THR A 202 -4.65 19.20 -22.09
CA THR A 202 -3.53 18.32 -22.37
C THR A 202 -3.57 17.87 -23.82
N THR A 203 -2.47 18.04 -24.56
CA THR A 203 -2.36 17.55 -25.94
C THR A 203 -1.59 16.21 -25.98
N ILE A 204 -2.13 15.23 -26.71
CA ILE A 204 -1.53 13.93 -27.02
C ILE A 204 -1.57 13.72 -28.53
N GLY A 205 -0.42 13.87 -29.19
CA GLY A 205 -0.35 13.77 -30.66
C GLY A 205 -1.27 14.79 -31.35
N PRO A 206 -2.23 14.37 -32.19
CA PRO A 206 -3.20 15.27 -32.83
C PRO A 206 -4.38 15.67 -31.93
N PHE A 207 -4.58 15.00 -30.79
CA PHE A 207 -5.75 15.19 -29.92
C PHE A 207 -5.44 16.20 -28.82
N THR A 208 -6.38 17.13 -28.56
CA THR A 208 -6.34 18.01 -27.37
C THR A 208 -7.52 17.67 -26.49
N PHE A 209 -7.22 17.36 -25.24
CA PHE A 209 -8.14 17.04 -24.18
C PHE A 209 -8.31 18.30 -23.35
N TYR A 210 -9.55 18.73 -23.13
CA TYR A 210 -9.86 19.74 -22.13
C TYR A 210 -10.41 19.01 -20.92
N ASP A 211 -9.84 19.25 -19.73
CA ASP A 211 -10.28 18.59 -18.49
C ASP A 211 -11.77 18.86 -18.21
N ARG A 212 -12.27 20.01 -18.68
CA ARG A 212 -13.69 20.38 -18.66
C ARG A 212 -14.60 19.47 -19.49
N ASP A 213 -14.13 18.94 -20.61
CA ASP A 213 -14.96 18.10 -21.49
C ASP A 213 -15.18 16.72 -20.84
N LEU A 214 -14.11 16.12 -20.30
CA LEU A 214 -14.20 14.91 -19.47
C LEU A 214 -15.00 15.17 -18.20
N GLY A 215 -14.73 16.27 -17.47
CA GLY A 215 -15.53 16.69 -16.33
C GLY A 215 -17.02 16.87 -16.67
N SER A 216 -17.37 17.32 -17.87
CA SER A 216 -18.77 17.39 -18.30
C SER A 216 -19.42 16.02 -18.45
N LEU A 217 -18.68 14.98 -18.89
CA LEU A 217 -19.16 13.60 -18.87
C LEU A 217 -19.46 13.13 -17.44
N HIS A 218 -18.68 13.57 -16.44
CA HIS A 218 -18.96 13.27 -15.03
C HIS A 218 -20.26 13.89 -14.53
N LEU A 219 -20.40 15.20 -14.72
CA LEU A 219 -21.61 15.95 -14.33
C LEU A 219 -22.86 15.37 -15.01
N LYS A 220 -22.75 14.91 -16.27
CA LYS A 220 -23.86 14.37 -17.06
C LYS A 220 -24.11 12.87 -16.88
N GLY A 221 -23.34 12.19 -16.02
CA GLY A 221 -23.54 10.77 -15.71
C GLY A 221 -23.12 9.81 -16.82
N LEU A 222 -22.18 10.21 -17.68
CA LEU A 222 -21.65 9.42 -18.79
C LEU A 222 -20.27 8.79 -18.50
N ALA A 223 -19.51 9.37 -17.59
CA ALA A 223 -18.23 8.86 -17.11
C ALA A 223 -18.08 9.13 -15.61
N ARG A 224 -17.20 8.41 -14.90
CA ARG A 224 -17.18 8.50 -13.43
C ARG A 224 -15.78 8.56 -12.83
N GLU A 225 -15.51 9.65 -12.10
CA GLU A 225 -14.33 9.79 -11.24
C GLU A 225 -14.23 8.61 -10.24
N TYR A 226 -13.00 8.20 -9.94
CA TYR A 226 -12.71 7.02 -9.14
C TYR A 226 -11.43 7.18 -8.30
N ILE A 227 -11.14 6.20 -7.46
CA ILE A 227 -9.90 6.15 -6.68
C ILE A 227 -8.93 5.17 -7.33
N VAL A 228 -7.70 5.61 -7.57
CA VAL A 228 -6.59 4.72 -7.90
C VAL A 228 -5.98 4.20 -6.60
N ARG A 229 -5.75 2.90 -6.52
CA ARG A 229 -5.03 2.27 -5.39
C ARG A 229 -4.02 1.27 -5.91
N GLY A 230 -2.98 1.02 -5.13
CA GLY A 230 -2.08 -0.09 -5.38
C GLY A 230 -1.34 -0.51 -4.12
N SER A 231 -0.95 -1.78 -4.05
CA SER A 231 -0.18 -2.33 -2.94
C SER A 231 0.71 -3.45 -3.45
N GLY A 232 2.00 -3.17 -3.59
CA GLY A 232 2.96 -4.13 -4.10
C GLY A 232 3.25 -5.28 -3.12
N GLY A 233 4.02 -6.25 -3.57
CA GLY A 233 4.52 -7.38 -2.80
C GLY A 233 5.46 -6.98 -1.67
N VAL A 234 5.84 -7.98 -0.87
CA VAL A 234 6.78 -7.79 0.24
C VAL A 234 8.20 -7.76 -0.28
N ASN A 235 8.91 -6.67 0.00
CA ASN A 235 10.34 -6.54 -0.17
C ASN A 235 11.02 -6.95 1.14
N THR A 236 12.03 -7.81 1.08
CA THR A 236 12.75 -8.33 2.25
C THR A 236 14.23 -7.98 2.18
N VAL A 237 14.79 -7.53 3.29
CA VAL A 237 16.22 -7.26 3.47
C VAL A 237 16.70 -8.02 4.70
N THR A 238 17.69 -8.90 4.53
CA THR A 238 18.39 -9.57 5.65
C THR A 238 19.56 -8.71 6.15
N ASP A 239 20.07 -9.05 7.33
CA ASP A 239 21.22 -8.39 7.96
C ASP A 239 21.03 -6.87 8.14
N PHE A 240 19.78 -6.44 8.23
CA PHE A 240 19.38 -5.04 8.32
C PHE A 240 19.82 -4.42 9.66
N LYS A 241 20.13 -3.14 9.59
CA LYS A 241 20.48 -2.20 10.67
C LYS A 241 20.28 -0.78 10.14
N ALA A 242 20.12 0.23 10.99
CA ALA A 242 19.83 1.61 10.56
C ALA A 242 20.81 2.24 9.55
N THR A 243 22.04 1.72 9.41
CA THR A 243 23.05 2.17 8.42
C THR A 243 23.07 1.36 7.12
N THR A 244 22.11 0.45 6.92
CA THR A 244 22.03 -0.39 5.72
C THR A 244 21.51 0.41 4.55
N VAL A 245 22.27 0.44 3.44
CA VAL A 245 21.74 0.86 2.15
C VAL A 245 20.90 -0.29 1.61
N ILE A 246 19.57 -0.12 1.59
CA ILE A 246 18.67 -1.19 1.13
C ILE A 246 18.80 -1.37 -0.41
N PRO A 247 18.53 -2.56 -0.95
CA PRO A 247 18.39 -2.73 -2.40
C PRO A 247 17.21 -1.90 -2.94
N PRO A 248 17.20 -1.53 -4.24
CA PRO A 248 16.01 -0.98 -4.88
C PRO A 248 14.82 -1.95 -4.74
N PRO A 249 13.59 -1.46 -4.50
CA PRO A 249 12.40 -2.30 -4.42
C PRO A 249 12.23 -3.19 -5.67
N SER A 250 11.59 -4.35 -5.51
CA SER A 250 11.25 -5.24 -6.61
C SER A 250 10.28 -4.59 -7.60
N THR A 251 10.48 -4.89 -8.89
CA THR A 251 9.59 -4.49 -10.00
C THR A 251 8.88 -5.71 -10.62
N GLY A 252 8.66 -6.77 -9.83
CA GLY A 252 7.89 -7.96 -10.24
C GLY A 252 8.60 -8.91 -11.20
N GLY A 253 9.72 -8.50 -11.81
CA GLY A 253 10.59 -9.39 -12.58
C GLY A 253 11.18 -10.50 -11.70
N ARG A 254 11.16 -11.75 -12.18
CA ARG A 254 11.85 -12.87 -11.53
C ARG A 254 13.36 -12.59 -11.53
N SER A 255 13.97 -12.62 -10.34
CA SER A 255 15.42 -12.73 -10.12
C SER A 255 15.95 -14.11 -10.51
#